data_AF-A0A377JVU1-F1
#
_entry.id   AF-A0A377JVU1-F1
#
_cell.length_a   1.000
_cell.length_b   1.000
_cell.length_c   1.000
_cell.angle_alpha   90.00
_cell.angle_beta   90.00
_cell.angle_gamma   90.00
#
_symmetry.space_group_name_H-M   'P 1'
#
loop_
_entity.id
_entity.type
_entity.pdbx_description
1 polymer ?
#
loop_
_entity_poly.entity_id
_entity_poly.type
_entity_poly.pdbx_seq_one_letter_code
_entity_poly.pdbx_strand_id
1 'polypeptide(L)'
;MRLIEKIEAIKESCKDGRVLHTEILSPRKQDLSPLQRAVDFFILNRISFSGLLDCGGYSQKAYESRFTQSSIERLRAMPQILQNFHFSSDDYEVLLQKKGKACLYFLIRLILVRLNQSFMAKRVIYTQALITKGFVRISKIQHINFC
;
A
#
# COMPACT_ATOMS: atom_id res chain seq x y z
N MET A 1 -15.47 5.96 -12.65
CA MET A 1 -14.58 6.83 -13.45
C MET A 1 -14.05 8.04 -12.68
N ARG A 2 -14.82 8.65 -11.76
CA ARG A 2 -14.40 9.75 -10.83
C ARG A 2 -12.97 9.76 -10.26
N LEU A 3 -12.38 8.59 -9.93
CA LEU A 3 -11.00 8.50 -9.43
C LEU A 3 -9.97 8.88 -10.52
N ILE A 4 -10.14 8.30 -11.71
CA ILE A 4 -9.21 8.44 -12.82
C ILE A 4 -9.26 9.87 -13.34
N GLU A 5 -10.47 10.42 -13.52
CA GLU A 5 -10.70 11.81 -13.92
C GLU A 5 -9.96 12.80 -13.01
N LYS A 6 -10.06 12.61 -11.68
CA LYS A 6 -9.34 13.46 -10.72
C LYS A 6 -7.82 13.36 -10.84
N ILE A 7 -7.29 12.16 -11.06
CA ILE A 7 -5.84 11.95 -11.20
C ILE A 7 -5.32 12.55 -12.52
N GLU A 8 -6.07 12.38 -13.61
CA GLU A 8 -5.74 12.94 -14.93
C GLU A 8 -5.74 14.47 -14.88
N ALA A 9 -6.77 15.09 -14.31
CA ALA A 9 -6.83 16.54 -14.13
C ALA A 9 -5.63 17.09 -13.34
N ILE A 10 -5.23 16.41 -12.25
CA ILE A 10 -4.05 16.81 -11.48
C ILE A 10 -2.76 16.66 -12.29
N LYS A 11 -2.65 15.59 -13.10
CA LYS A 11 -1.47 15.38 -13.94
C LYS A 11 -1.33 16.45 -15.03
N GLU A 12 -2.45 16.91 -15.59
CA GLU A 12 -2.47 17.96 -16.61
C GLU A 12 -2.15 19.34 -16.02
N SER A 13 -2.65 19.63 -14.81
CA SER A 13 -2.43 20.93 -14.16
C SER A 13 -1.06 21.08 -13.50
N CYS A 14 -0.44 19.97 -13.09
CA CYS A 14 0.81 20.00 -12.33
C CYS A 14 2.06 20.01 -13.21
N LYS A 15 2.84 21.09 -13.12
CA LYS A 15 4.16 21.20 -13.77
C LYS A 15 5.33 20.87 -12.83
N ASP A 16 5.11 20.95 -11.52
CA ASP A 16 6.13 20.72 -10.49
C ASP A 16 5.68 19.64 -9.49
N GLY A 17 6.30 18.47 -9.57
CA GLY A 17 5.98 17.35 -8.70
C GLY A 17 6.33 17.58 -7.22
N ARG A 18 7.28 18.48 -6.90
CA ARG A 18 7.64 18.81 -5.51
C ARG A 18 6.56 19.65 -4.84
N VAL A 19 6.00 20.60 -5.57
CA VAL A 19 4.85 21.39 -5.12
C VAL A 19 3.67 20.46 -4.87
N LEU A 20 3.34 19.61 -5.85
CA LEU A 20 2.27 18.62 -5.71
C LEU A 20 2.47 17.69 -4.50
N HIS A 21 3.68 17.18 -4.30
CA HIS A 21 3.99 16.34 -3.15
C HIS A 21 3.70 17.04 -1.81
N THR A 22 4.07 18.32 -1.71
CA THR A 22 3.87 19.14 -0.50
C THR A 22 2.38 19.47 -0.29
N GLU A 23 1.69 19.83 -1.38
CA GLU A 23 0.25 20.14 -1.37
C GLU A 23 -0.61 18.94 -0.97
N ILE A 24 -0.22 17.71 -1.32
CA ILE A 24 -0.98 16.52 -0.93
C ILE A 24 -0.61 16.06 0.50
N LEU A 25 0.62 16.28 0.97
CA LEU A 25 1.03 15.90 2.33
C LEU A 25 0.43 16.79 3.43
N SER A 26 0.25 18.08 3.16
CA SER A 26 -0.25 19.04 4.16
C SER A 26 -1.70 18.75 4.61
N PRO A 27 -2.68 18.54 3.70
CA PRO A 27 -4.08 18.28 4.04
C PRO A 27 -4.35 16.86 4.54
N ARG A 28 -3.44 15.91 4.32
CA ARG A 28 -3.63 14.49 4.70
C ARG A 28 -3.77 14.25 6.20
N LYS A 29 -3.45 15.26 7.01
CA LYS A 29 -3.70 15.31 8.46
C LYS A 29 -5.14 15.71 8.83
N GLN A 30 -6.01 15.98 7.85
CA GLN A 30 -7.41 16.36 8.00
C GLN A 30 -8.35 15.22 7.55
N ASP A 31 -9.65 15.35 7.84
CA ASP A 31 -10.70 14.43 7.40
C ASP A 31 -10.95 14.50 5.90
N LEU A 32 -10.09 13.83 5.14
CA LEU A 32 -10.23 13.66 3.70
C LEU A 32 -11.32 12.62 3.37
N SER A 33 -12.11 12.92 2.32
CA SER A 33 -13.05 11.93 1.77
C SER A 33 -12.31 10.67 1.28
N PRO A 34 -12.95 9.48 1.30
CA PRO A 34 -12.34 8.23 0.80
C PRO A 34 -11.81 8.34 -0.64
N LEU A 35 -12.52 9.06 -1.50
CA LEU A 35 -12.09 9.31 -2.88
C LEU A 35 -10.81 10.14 -2.92
N GLN A 36 -10.74 11.23 -2.14
CA GLN A 36 -9.54 12.06 -2.11
C GLN A 36 -8.34 11.28 -1.53
N ARG A 37 -8.55 10.50 -0.47
CA ARG A 37 -7.52 9.61 0.08
C ARG A 37 -6.98 8.62 -0.96
N ALA A 38 -7.84 8.08 -1.83
CA ALA A 38 -7.42 7.17 -2.89
C ALA A 38 -6.59 7.87 -3.98
N VAL A 39 -7.02 9.07 -4.41
CA VAL A 39 -6.25 9.94 -5.34
C VAL A 39 -4.86 10.23 -4.76
N ASP A 40 -4.85 10.70 -3.53
CA ASP A 40 -3.67 11.11 -2.79
C ASP A 40 -2.70 9.94 -2.58
N PHE A 41 -3.21 8.75 -2.24
CA PHE A 41 -2.43 7.53 -2.10
C PHE A 41 -1.77 7.12 -3.42
N PHE A 42 -2.54 7.11 -4.52
CA PHE A 42 -2.00 6.76 -5.83
C PHE A 42 -0.87 7.70 -6.22
N ILE A 43 -1.09 9.02 -6.15
CA ILE A 43 -0.10 10.01 -6.57
C ILE A 43 1.17 9.90 -5.73
N LEU A 44 1.08 9.92 -4.39
CA LEU A 44 2.28 9.79 -3.56
C LEU A 44 3.03 8.49 -3.83
N ASN A 45 2.34 7.37 -4.05
CA ASN A 45 3.03 6.12 -4.36
C ASN A 45 3.85 6.23 -5.65
N ARG A 46 3.43 7.06 -6.61
CA ARG A 46 4.15 7.26 -7.86
C ARG A 46 5.28 8.28 -7.76
N ILE A 47 5.18 9.29 -6.89
CA ILE A 47 6.12 10.43 -6.86
C ILE A 47 7.08 10.41 -5.66
N SER A 48 6.89 9.50 -4.69
CA SER A 48 7.75 9.33 -3.51
C SER A 48 8.88 8.34 -3.74
N PHE A 49 9.95 8.47 -2.95
CA PHE A 49 11.05 7.52 -2.92
C PHE A 49 10.57 6.13 -2.50
N SER A 50 10.88 5.12 -3.31
CA SER A 50 10.44 3.72 -3.12
C SER A 50 8.91 3.53 -2.97
N GLY A 51 8.09 4.54 -3.26
CA GLY A 51 6.65 4.47 -3.03
C GLY A 51 6.25 4.45 -1.55
N LEU A 52 7.13 4.90 -0.64
CA LEU A 52 6.96 4.81 0.82
C LEU A 52 5.99 5.85 1.40
N LEU A 53 5.24 6.58 0.55
CA LEU A 53 4.20 7.53 0.95
C LEU A 53 4.74 8.51 2.01
N ASP A 54 4.19 8.47 3.22
CA ASP A 54 4.51 9.36 4.34
C ASP A 54 5.96 9.22 4.85
N CYS A 55 6.57 8.05 4.64
CA CYS A 55 7.94 7.78 5.09
C CYS A 55 8.98 8.02 3.99
N GLY A 56 8.54 8.26 2.75
CA GLY A 56 9.38 8.54 1.61
C GLY A 56 9.37 10.02 1.26
N GLY A 57 10.55 10.60 1.04
CA GLY A 57 10.64 11.96 0.48
C GLY A 57 10.22 12.03 -0.98
N TYR A 58 9.98 13.24 -1.47
CA TYR A 58 9.75 13.51 -2.90
C TYR A 58 10.93 13.01 -3.77
N SER A 59 10.62 12.45 -4.94
CA SER A 59 11.62 12.07 -5.94
C SER A 59 11.21 12.56 -7.33
N GLN A 60 12.01 13.48 -7.90
CA GLN A 60 11.82 13.96 -9.28
C GLN A 60 11.86 12.81 -10.29
N LYS A 61 12.84 11.91 -10.15
CA LYS A 61 12.95 10.73 -11.01
C LYS A 61 11.72 9.83 -10.92
N ALA A 62 11.15 9.65 -9.73
CA ALA A 62 9.90 8.91 -9.57
C ALA A 62 8.74 9.65 -10.25
N TYR A 63 8.59 10.96 -10.00
CA TYR A 63 7.57 11.77 -10.67
C TYR A 63 7.59 11.59 -12.20
N GLU A 64 8.76 11.72 -12.82
CA GLU A 64 8.91 11.62 -14.29
C GLU A 64 8.70 10.20 -14.82
N SER A 65 9.28 9.19 -14.17
CA SER A 65 9.29 7.81 -14.70
C SER A 65 8.10 6.96 -14.26
N ARG A 66 7.43 7.31 -13.15
CA ARG A 66 6.40 6.49 -12.51
C ARG A 66 5.02 7.13 -12.56
N PHE A 67 4.89 8.45 -12.51
CA PHE A 67 3.60 9.13 -12.61
C PHE A 67 3.32 9.49 -14.07
N THR A 68 3.12 8.45 -14.90
CA THR A 68 2.92 8.54 -16.35
C THR A 68 1.45 8.31 -16.72
N GLN A 69 1.05 8.74 -17.93
CA GLN A 69 -0.31 8.51 -18.44
C GLN A 69 -0.64 7.00 -18.49
N SER A 70 0.30 6.17 -18.97
CA SER A 70 0.18 4.71 -18.97
C SER A 70 0.01 4.11 -17.57
N SER A 71 0.53 4.75 -16.51
CA SER A 71 0.30 4.30 -15.13
C SER A 71 -1.14 4.56 -14.67
N ILE A 72 -1.75 5.64 -15.16
CA ILE A 72 -3.14 6.02 -14.86
C ILE A 72 -4.11 5.14 -15.65
N GLU A 73 -3.83 4.88 -16.93
CA GLU A 73 -4.64 4.02 -17.78
C GLU A 73 -4.81 2.60 -17.24
N ARG A 74 -3.78 2.05 -16.59
CA ARG A 74 -3.87 0.74 -15.92
C ARG A 74 -4.94 0.68 -14.84
N LEU A 75 -5.35 1.81 -14.25
CA LEU A 75 -6.46 1.86 -13.30
C LEU A 75 -7.81 1.55 -13.95
N ARG A 76 -7.96 1.76 -15.27
CA ARG A 76 -9.22 1.49 -16.00
C ARG A 76 -9.56 0.00 -16.03
N ALA A 77 -8.56 -0.87 -16.09
CA ALA A 77 -8.74 -2.33 -16.06
C ALA A 77 -8.99 -2.88 -14.65
N MET A 78 -8.66 -2.10 -13.62
CA MET A 78 -8.66 -2.57 -12.23
C MET A 78 -10.05 -3.04 -11.74
N PRO A 79 -11.17 -2.35 -12.01
CA PRO A 79 -12.49 -2.80 -11.56
C PRO A 79 -12.85 -4.20 -12.05
N GLN A 80 -12.44 -4.57 -13.28
CA GLN A 80 -12.68 -5.89 -13.84
C GLN A 80 -11.83 -6.96 -13.16
N ILE A 81 -10.55 -6.66 -12.91
CA ILE A 81 -9.62 -7.59 -12.23
C ILE A 81 -10.09 -7.84 -10.79
N LEU A 82 -10.54 -6.80 -10.10
CA LEU A 82 -10.87 -6.86 -8.68
C LEU A 82 -12.25 -7.46 -8.36
N GLN A 83 -13.06 -7.84 -9.34
CA GLN A 83 -14.41 -8.39 -9.10
C GLN A 83 -14.41 -9.63 -8.20
N ASN A 84 -13.36 -10.45 -8.32
CA ASN A 84 -13.22 -11.69 -7.55
C ASN A 84 -12.28 -11.54 -6.34
N PHE A 85 -11.86 -10.32 -6.01
CA PHE A 85 -10.99 -10.05 -4.89
C PHE A 85 -11.79 -9.55 -3.69
N HIS A 86 -11.56 -10.17 -2.54
CA HIS A 86 -12.06 -9.68 -1.26
C HIS A 86 -10.91 -9.06 -0.48
N PHE A 87 -11.02 -7.75 -0.21
CA PHE A 87 -10.06 -7.03 0.60
C PHE A 87 -10.51 -7.02 2.06
N SER A 88 -9.61 -7.39 2.96
CA SER A 88 -9.79 -7.26 4.40
C SER A 88 -8.55 -6.59 5.01
N SER A 89 -8.78 -5.83 6.08
CA SER A 89 -7.72 -5.24 6.92
C SER A 89 -7.65 -5.94 8.30
N ASP A 90 -8.25 -7.12 8.42
CA ASP A 90 -8.23 -7.93 9.63
C ASP A 90 -6.83 -8.50 9.89
N ASP A 91 -6.59 -8.91 11.13
CA ASP A 91 -5.39 -9.67 11.46
C ASP A 91 -5.37 -10.98 10.66
N TYR A 92 -4.19 -11.35 10.14
CA TYR A 92 -4.02 -12.55 9.33
C TYR A 92 -4.44 -13.83 10.09
N GLU A 93 -4.37 -13.83 11.43
CA GLU A 93 -4.82 -14.94 12.27
C GLU A 93 -6.32 -15.22 12.06
N VAL A 94 -7.12 -14.18 11.88
CA VAL A 94 -8.57 -14.31 11.62
C VAL A 94 -8.81 -14.95 10.25
N LEU A 95 -7.98 -14.62 9.26
CA LEU A 95 -8.09 -15.17 7.90
C LEU A 95 -7.71 -16.65 7.83
N LEU A 96 -6.69 -17.06 8.61
CA LEU A 96 -6.26 -18.47 8.68
C LEU A 96 -7.29 -19.39 9.35
N GLN A 97 -8.17 -18.83 10.18
CA GLN A 97 -9.22 -19.59 10.87
C GLN A 97 -10.51 -19.73 10.04
N LYS A 98 -10.64 -19.02 8.92
CA LYS A 98 -11.82 -19.13 8.04
C LYS A 98 -11.83 -20.51 7.38
N LYS A 99 -12.90 -21.27 7.63
CA LYS A 99 -13.15 -22.57 6.99
C LYS A 99 -13.51 -22.35 5.52
N GLY A 100 -12.71 -22.91 4.62
CA GLY A 100 -12.98 -22.95 3.17
C GLY A 100 -12.48 -24.27 2.59
N LYS A 101 -13.16 -24.78 1.54
CA LYS A 101 -12.69 -25.97 0.82
C LYS A 101 -11.58 -25.55 -0.14
N ALA A 102 -10.41 -26.19 -0.05
CA ALA A 102 -9.25 -25.99 -0.92
C ALA A 102 -8.74 -24.53 -1.02
N CYS A 103 -8.12 -24.02 0.06
CA CYS A 103 -7.54 -22.69 0.12
C CYS A 103 -5.99 -22.76 0.08
N LEU A 104 -5.35 -21.95 -0.77
CA LEU A 104 -3.89 -21.79 -0.82
C LEU A 104 -3.52 -20.44 -0.19
N TYR A 105 -2.67 -20.47 0.84
CA TYR A 105 -2.22 -19.27 1.55
C TYR A 105 -0.82 -18.86 1.11
N PHE A 106 -0.67 -17.65 0.60
CA PHE A 106 0.64 -17.03 0.34
C PHE A 106 0.97 -16.06 1.48
N LEU A 107 1.92 -16.43 2.33
CA LEU A 107 2.40 -15.61 3.46
C LEU A 107 3.77 -15.02 3.11
N ILE A 108 3.82 -13.70 2.96
CA ILE A 108 5.08 -12.98 2.73
C ILE A 108 5.63 -12.53 4.09
N ARG A 109 6.78 -13.09 4.48
CA ARG A 109 7.46 -12.72 5.73
C ARG A 109 7.96 -11.28 5.64
N LEU A 110 7.55 -10.42 6.57
CA LEU A 110 8.20 -9.13 6.79
C LEU A 110 9.64 -9.40 7.26
N ILE A 111 10.63 -8.94 6.49
CA ILE A 111 12.03 -8.95 6.92
C ILE A 111 12.18 -7.85 7.99
N LEU A 112 12.72 -8.23 9.14
CA LEU A 112 13.06 -7.30 10.21
C LEU A 112 14.26 -6.45 9.75
N VAL A 113 13.97 -5.32 9.11
CA VAL A 113 15.00 -4.32 8.82
C VAL A 113 15.21 -3.50 10.09
N ARG A 114 16.40 -3.58 10.71
CA ARG A 114 16.82 -2.57 11.69
C ARG A 114 16.94 -1.23 10.95
N LEU A 115 15.87 -0.46 10.91
CA LEU A 115 15.95 0.96 10.58
C LEU A 115 16.47 1.66 11.84
N ASN A 116 17.59 2.36 11.75
CA ASN A 116 18.08 3.20 12.83
C ASN A 116 16.93 4.10 13.33
N GLN A 117 16.77 4.16 14.65
CA GLN A 117 15.60 4.65 15.40
C GLN A 117 15.05 6.02 14.99
N SER A 118 15.78 6.81 14.22
CA SER A 118 15.39 8.17 13.82
C SER A 118 14.29 8.22 12.75
N PHE A 119 14.06 7.15 11.96
CA PHE A 119 13.20 7.24 10.77
C PHE A 119 11.74 6.75 10.93
N MET A 120 11.40 6.03 12.01
CA MET A 120 10.07 5.40 12.16
C MET A 120 9.56 5.47 13.61
N ALA A 121 9.65 6.63 14.26
CA ALA A 121 9.30 6.78 15.68
C ALA A 121 7.78 6.74 16.00
N LYS A 122 6.89 6.25 15.11
CA LYS A 122 5.43 6.22 15.43
C LYS A 122 4.63 4.94 15.16
N ARG A 123 5.17 3.88 14.57
CA ARG A 123 4.47 2.57 14.55
C ARG A 123 5.46 1.42 14.60
N VAL A 124 5.35 0.57 15.62
CA VAL A 124 6.15 -0.64 15.81
C VAL A 124 5.84 -1.62 14.67
N ILE A 125 6.78 -1.84 13.74
CA ILE A 125 6.59 -2.72 12.57
C ILE A 125 7.05 -4.17 12.90
N TYR A 126 6.62 -4.71 14.04
CA TYR A 126 6.91 -6.07 14.53
C TYR A 126 8.32 -6.34 15.07
N THR A 127 8.38 -7.07 16.19
CA THR A 127 9.60 -7.50 16.89
C THR A 127 9.91 -8.97 16.58
N GLN A 128 11.15 -9.42 16.82
CA GLN A 128 11.57 -10.83 16.63
C GLN A 128 10.61 -11.82 17.33
N ALA A 129 10.06 -11.44 18.48
CA ALA A 129 9.07 -12.23 19.22
C ALA A 129 7.76 -12.46 18.45
N LEU A 130 7.30 -11.49 17.65
CA LEU A 130 6.09 -11.63 16.84
C LEU A 130 6.31 -12.58 15.66
N ILE A 131 7.50 -12.58 15.08
CA ILE A 131 7.88 -13.48 13.99
C ILE A 131 7.93 -14.94 14.47
N THR A 132 8.57 -15.19 15.63
CA THR A 132 8.65 -16.55 16.20
C THR A 132 7.27 -17.06 16.63
N LYS A 133 6.43 -16.19 17.20
CA LYS A 133 5.02 -16.54 17.52
C LYS A 133 4.22 -16.90 16.28
N GLY A 134 4.39 -16.17 15.17
CA GLY A 134 3.75 -16.48 13.90
C GLY A 134 4.11 -17.88 13.39
N PHE A 135 5.40 -18.23 13.38
CA PHE A 135 5.86 -19.54 12.87
C PHE A 135 5.34 -20.72 13.72
N VAL A 136 5.41 -20.61 15.06
CA VAL A 136 4.91 -21.65 15.99
C VAL A 136 3.38 -21.81 15.92
N ARG A 137 2.65 -20.79 15.48
CA ARG A 137 1.19 -20.85 15.34
C ARG A 137 0.75 -21.44 14.01
N ILE A 138 1.46 -21.13 12.91
CA ILE A 138 1.16 -21.71 11.59
C ILE A 138 1.40 -23.23 11.61
N SER A 139 2.42 -23.71 12.33
CA SER A 139 2.70 -25.15 12.48
C SER A 139 1.63 -25.92 13.26
N LYS A 140 0.72 -25.24 13.98
CA LYS A 140 -0.38 -25.87 14.72
C LYS A 140 -1.67 -25.99 13.90
N ILE A 141 -1.72 -25.44 12.69
CA ILE A 141 -2.91 -25.51 11.83
C ILE A 141 -2.85 -26.83 11.05
N GLN A 142 -3.68 -27.81 11.44
CA GLN A 142 -3.69 -29.20 10.93
C GLN A 142 -4.03 -29.37 9.43
N HIS A 143 -4.22 -28.28 8.68
CA HIS A 143 -4.66 -28.29 7.27
C HIS A 143 -3.72 -27.55 6.31
N ILE A 144 -2.55 -27.10 6.77
CA ILE A 144 -1.57 -26.42 5.91
C ILE A 144 -0.48 -27.42 5.52
N ASN A 145 -0.59 -27.98 4.31
CA ASN A 145 0.52 -28.67 3.68
C ASN A 145 1.48 -27.60 3.13
N PHE A 146 2.69 -27.54 3.68
CA PHE A 146 3.77 -26.76 3.08
C PHE A 146 4.28 -27.54 1.86
N CYS A 147 4.14 -26.96 0.67
CA CYS A 147 4.89 -27.39 -0.52
C CYS A 147 6.33 -26.87 -0.44
#